data_AF-A0A959EJD5-F1
#
_entry.id   AF-A0A959EJD5-F1
#
_cell.length_a   1.000
_cell.length_b   1.000
_cell.length_c   1.000
_cell.angle_alpha   90.00
_cell.angle_beta   90.00
_cell.angle_gamma   90.00
#
_symmetry.space_group_name_H-M   'P 1'
#
loop_
_entity.id
_entity.type
_entity.pdbx_description
1 polymer ?
#
loop_
_entity_poly.entity_id
_entity_poly.type
_entity_poly.pdbx_seq_one_letter_code
_entity_poly.pdbx_strand_id
1 'polypeptide(L)'
;ARFCFNCGARQPHEPKREPKQPSKPLVDLGGDIERQLVELFFQALRRRVEEEHQPEQFQRYSERLYESGFRDTVSRKAAHLGEALRSLDPHGEDTAREANRRIIRLFEEQLDFFIIHHCQDLNDILLPEAILRWQGVEKGEANFFQMALDYLDFDREPDETVYMDFLKMPVDKLKNAGNFFLFPQRDERILLICDQSLLGSCKEGFAITERGLYWKAQLQTARQVAFGALESVRREKDWLLINGHFFNANPSLNLKMMKLLKKLNGFFR
;
A
#
# COMPACT_ATOMS: atom_id res chain seq x y z
N ALA A 1 -7.73 -25.94 -22.15
CA ALA A 1 -8.14 -25.00 -21.08
C ALA A 1 -8.06 -25.74 -19.74
N ARG A 2 -7.44 -25.16 -18.72
CA ARG A 2 -7.45 -25.72 -17.37
C ARG A 2 -8.72 -25.24 -16.65
N PHE A 3 -9.45 -26.17 -16.05
CA PHE A 3 -10.69 -25.90 -15.33
C PHE A 3 -10.50 -26.24 -13.85
N CYS A 4 -11.13 -25.47 -12.97
CA CYS A 4 -11.14 -25.79 -11.54
C CYS A 4 -11.92 -27.10 -11.33
N PHE A 5 -11.28 -28.10 -10.71
CA PHE A 5 -11.90 -29.41 -10.43
C PHE A 5 -13.12 -29.33 -9.49
N ASN A 6 -13.28 -28.23 -8.74
CA ASN A 6 -14.34 -28.10 -7.73
C ASN A 6 -15.57 -27.29 -8.20
N CYS A 7 -15.45 -26.45 -9.24
CA CYS A 7 -16.55 -25.59 -9.69
C CYS A 7 -16.68 -25.45 -11.22
N GLY A 8 -15.81 -26.07 -12.01
CA GLY A 8 -15.86 -26.01 -13.48
C GLY A 8 -15.54 -24.64 -14.08
N ALA A 9 -15.24 -23.62 -13.26
CA ALA A 9 -14.83 -22.31 -13.74
C ALA A 9 -13.51 -22.41 -14.52
N ARG A 10 -13.40 -21.67 -15.64
CA ARG A 10 -12.14 -21.50 -16.37
C ARG A 10 -11.12 -20.92 -15.40
N GLN A 11 -9.99 -21.60 -15.23
CA GLN A 11 -8.87 -20.97 -14.54
C GLN A 11 -8.40 -19.80 -15.43
N PRO A 12 -8.16 -18.60 -14.86
CA PRO A 12 -7.56 -17.53 -15.63
C PRO A 12 -6.26 -18.07 -16.24
N HIS A 13 -6.11 -17.88 -17.54
CA HIS A 13 -4.82 -18.12 -18.17
C HIS A 13 -3.81 -17.28 -17.40
N GLU A 14 -2.76 -17.91 -16.85
CA GLU A 14 -1.57 -17.16 -16.45
C GLU A 14 -1.19 -16.34 -17.69
N PRO A 15 -1.25 -15.00 -17.64
CA PRO A 15 -0.81 -14.21 -18.77
C PRO A 15 0.63 -14.63 -19.02
N LYS A 16 0.93 -15.07 -20.25
CA LYS A 16 2.32 -15.22 -20.70
C LYS A 16 3.01 -13.93 -20.30
N ARG A 17 4.01 -14.00 -19.40
CA ARG A 17 4.79 -12.83 -18.99
C ARG A 17 5.34 -12.21 -20.27
N GLU A 18 4.72 -11.13 -20.73
CA GLU A 18 5.30 -10.32 -21.79
C GLU A 18 6.70 -9.90 -21.33
N PRO A 19 7.70 -9.91 -22.23
CA PRO A 19 9.03 -9.43 -21.88
C PRO A 19 8.89 -8.02 -21.30
N LYS A 20 9.33 -7.84 -20.03
CA LYS A 20 9.26 -6.56 -19.33
C LYS A 20 9.99 -5.53 -20.20
N GLN A 21 9.27 -4.57 -20.76
CA GLN A 21 9.89 -3.46 -21.49
C GLN A 21 10.96 -2.80 -20.60
N PRO A 22 12.11 -2.37 -21.17
CA PRO A 22 13.15 -1.73 -20.39
C PRO A 22 12.57 -0.47 -19.72
N SER A 23 12.72 -0.38 -18.40
CA SER A 23 12.21 0.76 -17.63
C SER A 23 12.99 2.02 -18.00
N LYS A 24 12.30 3.07 -18.46
CA LYS A 24 12.92 4.38 -18.69
C LYS A 24 13.51 4.91 -17.37
N PRO A 25 14.78 5.38 -17.35
CA PRO A 25 15.37 5.93 -16.14
C PRO A 25 14.64 7.22 -15.71
N LEU A 26 14.47 7.39 -14.40
CA LEU A 26 13.88 8.60 -13.81
C LEU A 26 14.84 9.79 -13.80
N VAL A 27 16.15 9.52 -13.74
CA VAL A 27 17.21 10.53 -13.73
C VAL A 27 18.24 10.23 -14.81
N ASP A 28 18.85 11.28 -15.33
CA ASP A 28 20.06 11.19 -16.13
C ASP A 28 21.29 11.04 -15.23
N LEU A 29 21.93 9.87 -15.27
CA LEU A 29 23.13 9.55 -14.48
C LEU A 29 24.37 10.36 -14.90
N GLY A 30 24.39 10.89 -16.13
CA GLY A 30 25.46 11.76 -16.63
C GLY A 30 25.31 13.22 -16.17
N GLY A 31 24.14 13.60 -15.65
CA GLY A 31 23.82 14.96 -15.27
C GLY A 31 24.07 15.29 -13.79
N ASP A 32 23.45 16.40 -13.37
CA ASP A 32 23.32 16.79 -11.98
C ASP A 32 22.22 15.96 -11.31
N ILE A 33 22.59 14.77 -10.82
CA ILE A 33 21.64 13.81 -10.23
C ILE A 33 21.00 14.40 -8.97
N GLU A 34 21.75 15.13 -8.16
CA GLU A 34 21.27 15.63 -6.87
C GLU A 34 20.14 16.63 -7.07
N ARG A 35 20.32 17.58 -7.99
CA ARG A 35 19.28 18.52 -8.38
C ARG A 35 18.06 17.80 -8.95
N GLN A 36 18.26 16.83 -9.85
CA GLN A 36 17.15 16.05 -10.41
C GLN A 36 16.36 15.31 -9.32
N LEU A 37 17.04 14.70 -8.35
CA LEU A 37 16.40 14.00 -7.24
C LEU A 37 15.58 14.94 -6.35
N VAL A 38 16.10 16.13 -6.05
CA VAL A 38 15.34 17.14 -5.29
C VAL A 38 14.10 17.57 -6.07
N GLU A 39 14.23 17.90 -7.36
CA GLU A 39 13.09 18.26 -8.22
C GLU A 39 12.04 17.15 -8.30
N LEU A 40 12.47 15.89 -8.47
CA LEU A 40 11.59 14.72 -8.49
C LEU A 40 10.92 14.48 -7.13
N PHE A 41 11.59 14.76 -6.01
CA PHE A 41 10.98 14.65 -4.68
C PHE A 41 9.81 15.63 -4.53
N PHE A 42 9.94 16.88 -4.97
CA PHE A 42 8.82 17.84 -4.94
C PHE A 42 7.65 17.40 -5.84
N GLN A 43 7.94 16.79 -6.99
CA GLN A 43 6.90 16.20 -7.83
C GLN A 43 6.23 15.02 -7.14
N ALA A 44 6.99 14.19 -6.43
CA ALA A 44 6.46 13.07 -5.65
C ALA A 44 5.60 13.57 -4.48
N LEU A 45 6.01 14.63 -3.78
CA LEU A 45 5.21 15.28 -2.74
C LEU A 45 3.88 15.80 -3.29
N ARG A 46 3.90 16.47 -4.46
CA ARG A 46 2.68 16.93 -5.12
C ARG A 46 1.71 15.79 -5.39
N ARG A 47 2.20 14.74 -6.05
CA ARG A 47 1.37 13.54 -6.34
C ARG A 47 0.84 12.90 -5.07
N ARG A 48 1.66 12.84 -4.02
CA ARG A 48 1.27 12.30 -2.72
C ARG A 48 0.12 13.08 -2.10
N VAL A 49 0.17 14.41 -2.13
CA VAL A 49 -0.93 15.27 -1.63
C VAL A 49 -2.19 15.08 -2.49
N GLU A 50 -2.04 15.01 -3.81
CA GLU A 50 -3.17 14.79 -4.73
C GLU A 50 -3.83 13.40 -4.55
N GLU A 51 -3.06 12.36 -4.27
CA GLU A 51 -3.56 10.98 -4.10
C GLU A 51 -4.10 10.70 -2.69
N GLU A 52 -3.49 11.27 -1.65
CA GLU A 52 -3.71 10.86 -0.27
C GLU A 52 -4.39 11.92 0.59
N HIS A 53 -4.41 13.18 0.15
CA HIS A 53 -4.90 14.33 0.91
C HIS A 53 -5.80 15.22 0.02
N GLN A 54 -6.04 16.46 0.46
CA GLN A 54 -6.76 17.46 -0.34
C GLN A 54 -5.77 18.15 -1.31
N PRO A 55 -5.99 18.09 -2.64
CA PRO A 55 -5.09 18.69 -3.64
C PRO A 55 -4.82 20.18 -3.40
N GLU A 56 -5.81 20.91 -2.89
CA GLU A 56 -5.73 22.35 -2.60
C GLU A 56 -4.73 22.67 -1.50
N GLN A 57 -4.38 21.69 -0.67
CA GLN A 57 -3.43 21.87 0.43
C GLN A 57 -1.96 21.77 0.00
N PHE A 58 -1.65 21.40 -1.25
CA PHE A 58 -0.26 21.19 -1.70
C PHE A 58 0.68 22.35 -1.34
N GLN A 59 0.20 23.59 -1.47
CA GLN A 59 0.98 24.77 -1.12
C GLN A 59 1.43 24.75 0.36
N ARG A 60 0.54 24.38 1.27
CA ARG A 60 0.83 24.30 2.72
C ARG A 60 1.83 23.19 3.04
N TYR A 61 1.73 22.03 2.38
CA TYR A 61 2.72 20.95 2.54
C TYR A 61 4.09 21.36 2.01
N SER A 62 4.11 22.05 0.86
CA SER A 62 5.34 22.58 0.29
C SER A 62 6.00 23.60 1.22
N GLU A 63 5.25 24.56 1.75
CA GLU A 63 5.74 25.55 2.73
C GLU A 63 6.29 24.87 3.98
N ARG A 64 5.57 23.87 4.51
CA ARG A 64 6.00 23.10 5.68
C ARG A 64 7.35 22.42 5.47
N LEU A 65 7.70 22.02 4.25
CA LEU A 65 9.01 21.45 3.93
C LEU A 65 10.16 22.43 4.19
N TYR A 66 9.93 23.73 3.98
CA TYR A 66 10.90 24.78 4.25
C TYR A 66 10.91 25.14 5.74
N GLU A 67 9.75 25.37 6.34
CA GLU A 67 9.62 25.79 7.74
C GLU A 67 10.17 24.76 8.74
N SER A 68 9.98 23.47 8.45
CA SER A 68 10.48 22.38 9.29
C SER A 68 11.98 22.10 9.13
N GLY A 69 12.64 22.71 8.13
CA GLY A 69 14.01 22.35 7.74
C GLY A 69 14.13 20.98 7.06
N PHE A 70 13.02 20.28 6.78
CA PHE A 70 13.06 18.94 6.19
C PHE A 70 13.65 18.93 4.76
N ARG A 71 13.57 20.05 4.04
CA ARG A 71 14.24 20.24 2.74
C ARG A 71 15.75 19.96 2.79
N ASP A 72 16.42 20.30 3.87
CA ASP A 72 17.87 20.05 4.01
C ASP A 72 18.15 18.57 4.22
N THR A 73 17.24 17.86 4.90
CA THR A 73 17.29 16.39 4.99
C THR A 73 17.09 15.73 3.64
N VAL A 74 16.11 16.20 2.83
CA VAL A 74 15.91 15.73 1.46
C VAL A 74 17.17 15.95 0.62
N SER A 75 17.76 17.15 0.68
CA SER A 75 18.98 17.49 -0.07
C SER A 75 20.16 16.58 0.30
N ARG A 76 20.40 16.35 1.60
CA ARG A 76 21.46 15.44 2.06
C ARG A 76 21.24 13.99 1.63
N LYS A 77 19.99 13.51 1.71
CA LYS A 77 19.63 12.15 1.27
C LYS A 77 19.76 11.99 -0.25
N ALA A 78 19.38 13.03 -1.01
CA ALA A 78 19.54 13.07 -2.45
C ALA A 78 21.02 13.04 -2.86
N ALA A 79 21.90 13.79 -2.18
CA ALA A 79 23.35 13.74 -2.43
C ALA A 79 23.92 12.33 -2.19
N HIS A 80 23.59 11.72 -1.05
CA HIS A 80 24.03 10.36 -0.73
C HIS A 80 23.52 9.32 -1.75
N LEU A 81 22.25 9.41 -2.16
CA LEU A 81 21.72 8.53 -3.20
C LEU A 81 22.40 8.81 -4.55
N GLY A 82 22.65 10.08 -4.88
CA GLY A 82 23.34 10.48 -6.11
C GLY A 82 24.71 9.82 -6.24
N GLU A 83 25.52 9.83 -5.19
CA GLU A 83 26.80 9.12 -5.15
C GLU A 83 26.63 7.61 -5.39
N ALA A 84 25.66 6.99 -4.72
CA ALA A 84 25.35 5.57 -4.87
C ALA A 84 24.78 5.20 -6.26
N LEU A 85 24.18 6.15 -6.97
CA LEU A 85 23.69 5.95 -8.34
C LEU A 85 24.81 6.10 -9.37
N ARG A 86 25.80 6.99 -9.13
CA ARG A 86 26.97 7.15 -10.01
C ARG A 86 27.87 5.91 -10.02
N SER A 87 27.85 5.12 -8.96
CA SER A 87 28.61 3.86 -8.86
C SER A 87 27.93 2.67 -9.54
N LEU A 88 26.71 2.83 -10.06
CA LEU A 88 26.06 1.79 -10.85
C LEU A 88 26.76 1.63 -12.19
N ASP A 89 26.89 0.38 -12.65
CA ASP A 89 27.43 0.08 -13.97
C ASP A 89 26.50 0.65 -15.06
N PRO A 90 26.90 1.67 -15.84
CA PRO A 90 26.05 2.25 -16.88
C PRO A 90 25.73 1.26 -18.02
N HIS A 91 26.48 0.15 -18.13
CA HIS A 91 26.24 -0.92 -19.11
C HIS A 91 25.46 -2.10 -18.53
N GLY A 92 25.07 -2.04 -17.25
CA GLY A 92 24.25 -3.07 -16.63
C GLY A 92 22.86 -3.13 -17.26
N GLU A 93 22.44 -4.33 -17.65
CA GLU A 93 21.17 -4.60 -18.33
C GLU A 93 19.95 -4.11 -17.51
N ASP A 94 20.10 -4.02 -16.19
CA ASP A 94 19.05 -3.62 -15.23
C ASP A 94 19.32 -2.28 -14.50
N THR A 95 20.32 -1.50 -14.92
CA THR A 95 20.76 -0.31 -14.17
C THR A 95 19.66 0.74 -13.99
N ALA A 96 18.89 1.03 -15.03
CA ALA A 96 17.76 1.96 -14.94
C ALA A 96 16.68 1.48 -13.96
N ARG A 97 16.41 0.17 -13.94
CA ARG A 97 15.41 -0.44 -13.04
C ARG A 97 15.87 -0.35 -11.60
N GLU A 98 17.13 -0.66 -11.35
CA GLU A 98 17.72 -0.58 -10.01
C GLU A 98 17.78 0.86 -9.49
N ALA A 99 18.21 1.80 -10.34
CA ALA A 99 18.21 3.23 -10.01
C ALA A 99 16.79 3.70 -9.64
N ASN A 100 15.80 3.41 -10.48
CA ASN A 100 14.40 3.77 -10.23
C ASN A 100 13.89 3.16 -8.92
N ARG A 101 14.21 1.89 -8.64
CA ARG A 101 13.81 1.22 -7.39
C ARG A 101 14.36 1.95 -6.16
N ARG A 102 15.64 2.33 -6.17
CA ARG A 102 16.28 3.07 -5.06
C ARG A 102 15.66 4.46 -4.87
N ILE A 103 15.41 5.17 -5.96
CA ILE A 103 14.78 6.51 -5.95
C ILE A 103 13.38 6.44 -5.35
N ILE A 104 12.53 5.55 -5.88
CA ILE A 104 11.14 5.40 -5.43
C ILE A 104 11.11 5.00 -3.94
N ARG A 105 11.96 4.05 -3.53
CA ARG A 105 12.05 3.64 -2.12
C ARG A 105 12.43 4.81 -1.22
N LEU A 106 13.46 5.58 -1.59
CA LEU A 106 13.86 6.74 -0.80
C LEU A 106 12.70 7.75 -0.67
N PHE A 107 12.02 8.06 -1.76
CA PHE A 107 10.92 9.03 -1.74
C PHE A 107 9.76 8.57 -0.90
N GLU A 108 9.31 7.32 -1.04
CA GLU A 108 8.24 6.75 -0.22
C GLU A 108 8.59 6.85 1.27
N GLU A 109 9.82 6.48 1.65
CA GLU A 109 10.28 6.52 3.04
C GLU A 109 10.35 7.96 3.59
N GLN A 110 10.91 8.89 2.81
CA GLN A 110 11.03 10.29 3.23
C GLN A 110 9.68 11.02 3.26
N LEU A 111 8.77 10.73 2.32
CA LEU A 111 7.43 11.32 2.30
C LEU A 111 6.59 10.85 3.48
N ASP A 112 6.60 9.55 3.80
CA ASP A 112 5.90 9.03 4.98
C ASP A 112 6.44 9.68 6.27
N PHE A 113 7.77 9.73 6.42
CA PHE A 113 8.39 10.37 7.58
C PHE A 113 8.00 11.85 7.70
N PHE A 114 8.05 12.59 6.58
CA PHE A 114 7.70 14.00 6.53
C PHE A 114 6.25 14.24 6.93
N ILE A 115 5.31 13.52 6.30
CA ILE A 115 3.88 13.72 6.53
C ILE A 115 3.50 13.36 7.98
N ILE A 116 4.09 12.30 8.53
CA ILE A 116 3.79 11.82 9.89
C ILE A 116 4.38 12.75 10.95
N HIS A 117 5.60 13.24 10.81
CA HIS A 117 6.26 14.02 11.87
C HIS A 117 6.10 15.52 11.72
N HIS A 118 5.97 16.02 10.49
CA HIS A 118 6.03 17.44 10.21
C HIS A 118 4.72 18.01 9.68
N CYS A 119 3.72 17.21 9.32
CA CYS A 119 2.46 17.68 8.73
C CYS A 119 1.19 17.26 9.50
N GLN A 120 1.30 16.88 10.78
CA GLN A 120 0.16 16.36 11.55
C GLN A 120 -1.04 17.32 11.59
N ASP A 121 -0.80 18.61 11.70
CA ASP A 121 -1.80 19.68 11.70
C ASP A 121 -2.40 19.98 10.31
N LEU A 122 -1.79 19.45 9.24
CA LEU A 122 -2.31 19.54 7.87
C LEU A 122 -3.11 18.30 7.48
N ASN A 123 -2.98 17.20 8.22
CA ASN A 123 -3.56 15.92 7.85
C ASN A 123 -5.01 15.81 8.36
N ASP A 124 -5.98 15.60 7.46
CA ASP A 124 -7.36 15.26 7.86
C ASP A 124 -7.42 13.89 8.54
N ILE A 125 -6.60 12.95 8.07
CA ILE A 125 -6.48 11.59 8.59
C ILE A 125 -5.04 11.40 9.04
N LEU A 126 -4.85 11.09 10.33
CA LEU A 126 -3.54 10.84 10.89
C LEU A 126 -3.05 9.43 10.51
N LEU A 127 -1.86 9.37 9.92
CA LEU A 127 -1.17 8.11 9.70
C LEU A 127 -0.43 7.68 10.98
N PRO A 128 -0.48 6.40 11.36
CA PRO A 128 0.21 5.92 12.57
C PRO A 128 1.73 5.98 12.41
N GLU A 129 2.45 6.51 13.40
CA GLU A 129 3.92 6.53 13.39
C GLU A 129 4.53 5.12 13.31
N ALA A 130 3.82 4.12 13.86
CA ALA A 130 4.22 2.72 13.83
C ALA A 130 4.49 2.18 12.42
N ILE A 131 3.90 2.77 11.36
CA ILE A 131 4.16 2.31 9.98
C ILE A 131 5.60 2.55 9.53
N LEU A 132 6.29 3.54 10.12
CA LEU A 132 7.65 3.91 9.76
C LEU A 132 8.67 2.81 10.08
N ARG A 133 8.37 1.93 11.04
CA ARG A 133 9.25 0.79 11.37
C ARG A 133 9.36 -0.25 10.25
N TRP A 134 8.44 -0.22 9.28
CA TRP A 134 8.46 -1.11 8.13
C TRP A 134 9.29 -0.55 6.97
N GLN A 135 9.85 0.66 7.11
CA GLN A 135 10.78 1.20 6.13
C GLN A 135 12.02 0.32 6.05
N GLY A 136 12.39 -0.04 4.83
CA GLY A 136 13.50 -0.93 4.54
C GLY A 136 13.49 -2.37 5.04
N VAL A 137 12.43 -2.84 5.70
CA VAL A 137 12.28 -4.26 6.08
C VAL A 137 12.21 -5.15 4.84
N GLU A 138 12.93 -6.28 4.87
CA GLU A 138 12.91 -7.29 3.81
C GLU A 138 11.78 -8.30 3.99
N LYS A 139 11.37 -8.95 2.89
CA LYS A 139 10.22 -9.87 2.90
C LYS A 139 10.37 -11.01 3.91
N GLY A 140 11.57 -11.59 4.01
CA GLY A 140 11.85 -12.74 4.88
C GLY A 140 11.78 -12.41 6.37
N GLU A 141 11.87 -11.12 6.72
CA GLU A 141 11.86 -10.62 8.09
C GLU A 141 10.50 -9.99 8.47
N ALA A 142 9.65 -9.72 7.49
CA ALA A 142 8.40 -9.02 7.69
C ALA A 142 7.35 -9.89 8.40
N ASN A 143 6.89 -9.43 9.57
CA ASN A 143 5.67 -9.96 10.20
C ASN A 143 4.45 -9.26 9.61
N PHE A 144 3.81 -9.87 8.61
CA PHE A 144 2.65 -9.28 7.92
C PHE A 144 1.44 -9.06 8.81
N PHE A 145 1.25 -9.88 9.85
CA PHE A 145 0.18 -9.66 10.81
C PHE A 145 0.37 -8.34 11.54
N GLN A 146 1.55 -8.17 12.15
CA GLN A 146 1.86 -6.96 12.89
C GLN A 146 1.87 -5.72 11.98
N MET A 147 2.35 -5.86 10.74
CA MET A 147 2.29 -4.79 9.74
C MET A 147 0.86 -4.35 9.46
N ALA A 148 -0.07 -5.30 9.27
CA ALA A 148 -1.47 -4.96 9.09
C ALA A 148 -2.04 -4.17 10.29
N LEU A 149 -1.68 -4.57 11.52
CA LEU A 149 -2.11 -3.86 12.73
C LEU A 149 -1.55 -2.44 12.81
N ASP A 150 -0.27 -2.23 12.49
CA ASP A 150 0.34 -0.91 12.59
C ASP A 150 -0.20 0.07 11.55
N TYR A 151 -0.50 -0.42 10.35
CA TYR A 151 -1.06 0.42 9.29
C TYR A 151 -2.52 0.75 9.56
N LEU A 152 -3.33 -0.24 9.94
CA LEU A 152 -4.77 -0.06 10.12
C LEU A 152 -5.13 0.60 11.45
N ASP A 153 -4.30 0.42 12.48
CA ASP A 153 -4.40 1.13 13.77
C ASP A 153 -5.83 1.13 14.32
N PHE A 154 -6.38 -0.06 14.49
CA PHE A 154 -7.78 -0.28 14.87
C PHE A 154 -8.13 0.28 16.24
N ASP A 155 -7.14 0.53 17.11
CA ASP A 155 -7.35 1.21 18.39
C ASP A 155 -7.91 2.63 18.20
N ARG A 156 -7.69 3.24 17.02
CA ARG A 156 -8.26 4.54 16.62
C ARG A 156 -9.49 4.42 15.72
N GLU A 157 -10.02 3.22 15.54
CA GLU A 157 -11.17 2.92 14.67
C GLU A 157 -12.27 2.20 15.51
N PRO A 158 -12.82 2.85 16.55
CA PRO A 158 -13.66 2.20 17.56
C PRO A 158 -14.98 1.64 17.01
N ASP A 159 -15.42 2.13 15.85
CA ASP A 159 -16.65 1.70 15.19
C ASP A 159 -16.46 0.41 14.36
N GLU A 160 -15.20 0.01 14.11
CA GLU A 160 -14.90 -1.19 13.34
C GLU A 160 -14.89 -2.44 14.24
N THR A 161 -15.65 -3.47 13.85
CA THR A 161 -15.65 -4.76 14.55
C THR A 161 -14.63 -5.70 13.92
N VAL A 162 -13.49 -5.89 14.59
CA VAL A 162 -12.36 -6.68 14.05
C VAL A 162 -12.10 -7.93 14.90
N TYR A 163 -11.96 -9.06 14.20
CA TYR A 163 -11.62 -10.36 14.76
C TYR A 163 -10.17 -10.72 14.40
N MET A 164 -9.35 -10.88 15.43
CA MET A 164 -7.95 -11.34 15.33
C MET A 164 -7.71 -12.66 16.07
N ASP A 165 -8.55 -12.96 17.07
CA ASP A 165 -8.53 -14.21 17.84
C ASP A 165 -9.67 -15.11 17.38
N PHE A 166 -9.39 -15.97 16.40
CA PHE A 166 -10.39 -16.86 15.81
C PHE A 166 -10.87 -17.98 16.75
N LEU A 167 -10.17 -18.22 17.87
CA LEU A 167 -10.64 -19.15 18.90
C LEU A 167 -11.79 -18.53 19.71
N LYS A 168 -11.84 -17.20 19.81
CA LYS A 168 -12.90 -16.45 20.48
C LYS A 168 -13.97 -15.91 19.54
N MET A 169 -13.69 -15.86 18.23
CA MET A 169 -14.66 -15.41 17.24
C MET A 169 -15.90 -16.32 17.23
N PRO A 170 -17.13 -15.76 17.25
CA PRO A 170 -18.34 -16.56 17.16
C PRO A 170 -18.36 -17.44 15.89
N VAL A 171 -18.65 -18.73 16.06
CA VAL A 171 -18.59 -19.72 14.97
C VAL A 171 -19.46 -19.32 13.78
N ASP A 172 -20.65 -18.77 14.02
CA ASP A 172 -21.57 -18.38 12.95
C ASP A 172 -21.05 -17.17 12.15
N LYS A 173 -20.32 -16.25 12.79
CA LYS A 173 -19.66 -15.15 12.08
C LYS A 173 -18.53 -15.67 11.20
N LEU A 174 -17.71 -16.59 11.71
CA LEU A 174 -16.63 -17.19 10.92
C LEU A 174 -17.18 -17.98 9.72
N LYS A 175 -18.26 -18.75 9.93
CA LYS A 175 -18.99 -19.43 8.84
C LYS A 175 -19.54 -18.44 7.82
N ASN A 176 -20.12 -17.32 8.27
CA ASN A 176 -20.63 -16.29 7.36
C ASN A 176 -19.50 -15.66 6.55
N ALA A 177 -18.39 -15.27 7.17
CA ALA A 177 -17.24 -14.76 6.43
C ALA A 177 -16.79 -15.76 5.36
N GLY A 178 -16.63 -17.03 5.75
CA GLY A 178 -16.23 -18.13 4.86
C GLY A 178 -17.20 -18.44 3.71
N ASN A 179 -18.50 -18.21 3.91
CA ASN A 179 -19.51 -18.43 2.89
C ASN A 179 -19.70 -17.24 1.94
N PHE A 180 -19.38 -16.02 2.38
CA PHE A 180 -19.77 -14.81 1.66
C PHE A 180 -18.61 -14.04 1.04
N PHE A 181 -17.41 -14.04 1.61
CA PHE A 181 -16.31 -13.26 1.03
C PHE A 181 -14.90 -13.80 1.29
N LEU A 182 -14.69 -14.60 2.34
CA LEU A 182 -13.38 -15.11 2.72
C LEU A 182 -13.20 -16.55 2.21
N PHE A 183 -12.61 -16.69 1.02
CA PHE A 183 -12.38 -17.98 0.37
C PHE A 183 -10.88 -18.30 0.21
N PRO A 184 -10.12 -18.36 1.31
CA PRO A 184 -8.66 -18.54 1.25
C PRO A 184 -8.31 -19.94 0.74
N GLN A 185 -7.10 -20.09 0.23
CA GLN A 185 -6.55 -21.42 -0.07
C GLN A 185 -6.36 -22.24 1.22
N ARG A 186 -6.30 -23.58 1.11
CA ARG A 186 -6.27 -24.48 2.29
C ARG A 186 -5.13 -24.20 3.27
N ASP A 187 -4.02 -23.67 2.80
CA ASP A 187 -2.80 -23.39 3.54
C ASP A 187 -2.57 -21.89 3.78
N GLU A 188 -3.56 -21.06 3.47
CA GLU A 188 -3.48 -19.62 3.60
C GLU A 188 -3.98 -19.17 4.97
N ARG A 189 -3.08 -18.61 5.78
CA ARG A 189 -3.40 -18.14 7.12
C ARG A 189 -4.18 -16.82 7.05
N ILE A 190 -5.32 -16.79 7.73
CA ILE A 190 -6.10 -15.57 7.96
C ILE A 190 -5.43 -14.76 9.07
N LEU A 191 -5.25 -13.48 8.82
CA LEU A 191 -4.62 -12.54 9.76
C LEU A 191 -5.69 -11.80 10.58
N LEU A 192 -6.74 -11.31 9.92
CA LEU A 192 -7.85 -10.63 10.55
C LEU A 192 -9.12 -10.67 9.69
N ILE A 193 -10.27 -10.46 10.32
CA ILE A 193 -11.57 -10.28 9.68
C ILE A 193 -12.25 -9.05 10.28
N CYS A 194 -12.63 -8.09 9.45
CA CYS A 194 -13.43 -6.93 9.82
C CYS A 194 -14.88 -7.12 9.36
N ASP A 195 -15.83 -7.10 10.29
CA ASP A 195 -17.27 -7.21 10.01
C ASP A 195 -17.86 -5.82 9.77
N GLN A 196 -18.42 -5.62 8.58
CA GLN A 196 -19.06 -4.36 8.17
C GLN A 196 -20.54 -4.55 7.85
N SER A 197 -21.11 -5.67 8.30
CA SER A 197 -22.54 -5.93 8.14
C SER A 197 -23.33 -5.01 9.06
N LEU A 198 -24.40 -4.38 8.57
CA LEU A 198 -25.26 -3.48 9.37
C LEU A 198 -25.79 -4.13 10.67
N LEU A 199 -26.03 -5.44 10.67
CA LEU A 199 -26.50 -6.20 11.84
C LEU A 199 -25.41 -7.04 12.50
N GLY A 200 -24.13 -6.81 12.17
CA GLY A 200 -23.00 -7.58 12.70
C GLY A 200 -23.04 -9.07 12.35
N SER A 201 -23.56 -9.42 11.17
CA SER A 201 -23.67 -10.81 10.73
C SER A 201 -22.39 -11.40 10.16
N CYS A 202 -21.38 -10.58 9.85
CA CYS A 202 -20.14 -10.95 9.14
C CYS A 202 -20.38 -11.55 7.75
N LYS A 203 -21.43 -11.10 7.03
CA LYS A 203 -21.69 -11.45 5.62
C LYS A 203 -21.14 -10.42 4.64
N GLU A 204 -20.70 -9.28 5.16
CA GLU A 204 -20.13 -8.12 4.50
C GLU A 204 -18.95 -7.63 5.35
N GLY A 205 -17.95 -7.05 4.70
CA GLY A 205 -16.70 -6.63 5.34
C GLY A 205 -15.48 -7.02 4.52
N PHE A 206 -14.34 -7.10 5.19
CA PHE A 206 -13.08 -7.50 4.56
C PHE A 206 -12.24 -8.37 5.49
N ALA A 207 -11.31 -9.11 4.90
CA ALA A 207 -10.38 -9.96 5.61
C ALA A 207 -9.01 -9.87 4.94
N ILE A 208 -7.97 -9.88 5.76
CA ILE A 208 -6.58 -9.90 5.30
C ILE A 208 -6.00 -11.26 5.66
N THR A 209 -5.27 -11.85 4.73
CA THR A 209 -4.51 -13.08 4.90
C THR A 209 -3.03 -12.81 4.63
N GLU A 210 -2.19 -13.83 4.76
CA GLU A 210 -0.78 -13.74 4.34
C GLU A 210 -0.60 -13.59 2.82
N ARG A 211 -1.64 -13.80 2.00
CA ARG A 211 -1.55 -13.77 0.54
C ARG A 211 -2.37 -12.66 -0.11
N GLY A 212 -3.44 -12.18 0.52
CA GLY A 212 -4.31 -11.21 -0.13
C GLY A 212 -5.34 -10.54 0.77
N LEU A 213 -6.09 -9.66 0.13
CA LEU A 213 -7.28 -9.01 0.66
C LEU A 213 -8.52 -9.67 0.05
N TYR A 214 -9.49 -9.99 0.90
CA TYR A 214 -10.80 -10.51 0.54
C TYR A 214 -11.85 -9.54 1.06
N TRP A 215 -12.86 -9.20 0.26
CA TRP A 215 -13.89 -8.27 0.73
C TRP A 215 -15.21 -8.43 0.00
N LYS A 216 -16.26 -7.93 0.64
CA LYS A 216 -17.59 -7.77 0.06
C LYS A 216 -18.26 -6.58 0.69
N ALA A 217 -18.46 -5.54 -0.12
CA ALA A 217 -19.31 -4.41 0.25
C ALA A 217 -20.79 -4.76 0.12
N GLN A 218 -21.64 -3.97 0.77
CA GLN A 218 -23.10 -4.14 0.71
C GLN A 218 -23.62 -4.09 -0.74
N LEU A 219 -24.50 -5.02 -1.08
CA LEU A 219 -25.07 -5.22 -2.44
C LEU A 219 -24.01 -5.45 -3.55
N GLN A 220 -22.76 -5.71 -3.20
CA GLN A 220 -21.71 -6.06 -4.15
C GLN A 220 -21.41 -7.56 -4.12
N THR A 221 -20.86 -8.06 -5.22
CA THR A 221 -20.27 -9.40 -5.25
C THR A 221 -18.97 -9.41 -4.46
N ALA A 222 -18.65 -10.53 -3.83
CA ALA A 222 -17.36 -10.73 -3.20
C ALA A 222 -16.20 -10.57 -4.18
N ARG A 223 -15.09 -10.04 -3.69
CA ARG A 223 -13.86 -9.80 -4.42
C ARG A 223 -12.67 -10.26 -3.60
N GLN A 224 -11.58 -10.51 -4.30
CA GLN A 224 -10.29 -10.82 -3.69
C GLN A 224 -9.18 -10.30 -4.57
N VAL A 225 -8.04 -9.98 -3.96
CA VAL A 225 -6.81 -9.67 -4.68
C VAL A 225 -5.63 -10.23 -3.89
N ALA A 226 -4.80 -11.04 -4.56
CA ALA A 226 -3.51 -11.44 -4.01
C ALA A 226 -2.55 -10.24 -4.06
N PHE A 227 -1.71 -10.04 -3.04
CA PHE A 227 -0.83 -8.87 -2.99
C PHE A 227 0.12 -8.76 -4.18
N GLY A 228 0.62 -9.90 -4.69
CA GLY A 228 1.45 -9.94 -5.91
C GLY A 228 0.70 -9.70 -7.21
N ALA A 229 -0.63 -9.75 -7.19
CA ALA A 229 -1.52 -9.45 -8.32
C ALA A 229 -2.22 -8.08 -8.15
N LEU A 230 -1.73 -7.25 -7.23
CA LEU A 230 -2.23 -5.89 -7.06
C LEU A 230 -1.68 -5.00 -8.18
N GLU A 231 -2.57 -4.57 -9.07
CA GLU A 231 -2.24 -3.73 -10.23
C GLU A 231 -2.40 -2.26 -9.87
N SER A 232 -3.50 -1.88 -9.22
CA SER A 232 -3.80 -0.50 -8.83
C SER A 232 -4.60 -0.42 -7.53
N VAL A 233 -4.33 0.63 -6.77
CA VAL A 233 -5.17 1.10 -5.66
C VAL A 233 -5.29 2.61 -5.82
N ARG A 234 -6.52 3.09 -6.00
CA ARG A 234 -6.80 4.53 -6.12
C ARG A 234 -7.82 4.94 -5.10
N ARG A 235 -7.61 6.08 -4.46
CA ARG A 235 -8.60 6.72 -3.61
C ARG A 235 -9.51 7.59 -4.47
N GLU A 236 -10.81 7.49 -4.20
CA GLU A 236 -11.85 8.28 -4.86
C GLU A 236 -12.70 8.90 -3.74
N LYS A 237 -12.42 10.16 -3.38
CA LYS A 237 -13.00 10.83 -2.21
C LYS A 237 -12.84 9.99 -0.93
N ASP A 238 -13.90 9.28 -0.55
CA ASP A 238 -14.02 8.54 0.69
C ASP A 238 -13.87 7.04 0.53
N TRP A 239 -13.73 6.50 -0.69
CA TRP A 239 -13.60 5.06 -0.95
C TRP A 239 -12.34 4.72 -1.77
N LEU A 240 -12.10 3.42 -1.99
CA LEU A 240 -11.02 2.92 -2.84
C LEU A 240 -11.55 2.19 -4.06
N LEU A 241 -10.76 2.25 -5.14
CA LEU A 241 -10.81 1.33 -6.27
C LEU A 241 -9.56 0.45 -6.24
N ILE A 242 -9.75 -0.84 -5.93
CA ILE A 242 -8.70 -1.86 -5.88
C ILE A 242 -8.83 -2.72 -7.14
N ASN A 243 -7.87 -2.62 -8.05
CA ASN A 243 -7.95 -3.20 -9.41
C ASN A 243 -9.28 -2.82 -10.11
N GLY A 244 -9.73 -1.58 -9.92
CA GLY A 244 -11.00 -1.07 -10.47
C GLY A 244 -12.27 -1.53 -9.74
N HIS A 245 -12.16 -2.35 -8.68
CA HIS A 245 -13.29 -2.78 -7.87
C HIS A 245 -13.47 -1.92 -6.63
N PHE A 246 -14.73 -1.59 -6.32
CA PHE A 246 -15.09 -0.79 -5.16
C PHE A 246 -14.73 -1.48 -3.85
N PHE A 247 -14.06 -0.74 -2.97
CA PHE A 247 -13.80 -1.09 -1.58
C PHE A 247 -14.11 0.13 -0.72
N ASN A 248 -14.80 -0.07 0.40
CA ASN A 248 -15.08 0.99 1.34
C ASN A 248 -15.23 0.44 2.75
N ALA A 249 -14.53 1.06 3.70
CA ALA A 249 -14.75 0.91 5.12
C ALA A 249 -15.23 2.24 5.71
N ASN A 250 -14.29 3.05 6.18
CA ASN A 250 -14.48 4.44 6.54
C ASN A 250 -13.32 5.27 5.93
N PRO A 251 -13.42 6.62 5.85
CA PRO A 251 -12.39 7.43 5.21
C PRO A 251 -10.98 7.22 5.77
N SER A 252 -10.84 7.10 7.10
CA SER A 252 -9.56 6.87 7.78
C SER A 252 -8.97 5.51 7.40
N LEU A 253 -9.75 4.45 7.60
CA LEU A 253 -9.33 3.09 7.32
C LEU A 253 -9.05 2.86 5.83
N ASN A 254 -9.74 3.55 4.93
CA ASN A 254 -9.48 3.48 3.50
C ASN A 254 -8.10 4.05 3.13
N LEU A 255 -7.71 5.20 3.68
CA LEU A 255 -6.36 5.74 3.46
C LEU A 255 -5.29 4.77 4.00
N LYS A 256 -5.49 4.28 5.23
CA LYS A 256 -4.61 3.30 5.88
C LYS A 256 -4.50 1.99 5.11
N MET A 257 -5.62 1.48 4.59
CA MET A 257 -5.68 0.29 3.74
C MET A 257 -4.91 0.50 2.43
N MET A 258 -5.08 1.65 1.77
CA MET A 258 -4.32 1.95 0.55
C MET A 258 -2.81 1.91 0.80
N LYS A 259 -2.35 2.53 1.89
CA LYS A 259 -0.95 2.52 2.31
C LYS A 259 -0.44 1.10 2.58
N LEU A 260 -1.21 0.31 3.32
CA LEU A 260 -0.90 -1.10 3.59
C LEU A 260 -0.79 -1.92 2.30
N LEU A 261 -1.74 -1.77 1.38
CA LEU A 261 -1.76 -2.52 0.12
C LEU A 261 -0.59 -2.13 -0.79
N LYS A 262 -0.26 -0.83 -0.91
CA LYS A 262 0.93 -0.36 -1.63
C LYS A 262 2.20 -0.98 -1.02
N LYS A 263 2.31 -1.00 0.32
CA LYS A 263 3.45 -1.60 1.03
C LYS A 263 3.56 -3.11 0.79
N LEU A 264 2.46 -3.85 0.96
CA LEU A 264 2.42 -5.29 0.75
C LEU A 264 2.76 -5.65 -0.69
N ASN A 265 2.19 -4.97 -1.69
CA ASN A 265 2.53 -5.19 -3.10
C ASN A 265 4.04 -5.07 -3.36
N GLY A 266 4.73 -4.14 -2.71
CA GLY A 266 6.19 -3.99 -2.78
C GLY A 266 6.98 -5.23 -2.32
N PHE A 267 6.42 -6.08 -1.44
CA PHE A 267 7.03 -7.34 -1.00
C PHE A 267 6.75 -8.53 -1.94
N PHE A 268 5.74 -8.44 -2.80
CA PHE A 268 5.32 -9.57 -3.65
C PHE A 268 5.63 -9.37 -5.13
N ARG A 269 6.24 -8.24 -5.51
CA ARG A 269 6.67 -7.94 -6.89
C ARG A 269 8.11 -8.32 -7.19
#